data_AF-A0AAE9ZCB1-F1
#
_entry.id   AF-A0AAE9ZCB1-F1
#
_cell.length_a   1.000
_cell.length_b   1.000
_cell.length_c   1.000
_cell.angle_alpha   90.00
_cell.angle_beta   90.00
_cell.angle_gamma   90.00
#
_symmetry.space_group_name_H-M   'P 1'
#
loop_
_entity.id
_entity.type
_entity.pdbx_description
1 polymer ?
#
loop_
_entity_poly.entity_id
_entity_poly.type
_entity_poly.pdbx_seq_one_letter_code
_entity_poly.pdbx_strand_id
1 'polypeptide(L)'
;MELTFAIIATCLVFGVIAAVASVRPNLLPEIGASLRKTQTVKKFSPRNTLFIIGTYSNHPACKMQRRLLKPAIAALIRNDVTVMEVYGDDQPRQNGEAIDWLDPALLRHALDAEDGFYVIYVDADGKTLFRSEAPMVTSDILDRAKLDIATPVRGAKRKNPVLKKLRAA
;
A
#
# COMPACT_ATOMS: atom_id res chain seq x y z
N MET A 1 3.44 0.71 -65.75
CA MET A 1 4.36 -0.09 -64.91
C MET A 1 5.43 0.75 -64.22
N GLU A 2 5.84 1.90 -64.76
CA GLU A 2 6.85 2.81 -64.16
C GLU A 2 6.48 3.37 -62.76
N LEU A 3 5.22 3.80 -62.56
CA LEU A 3 4.79 4.48 -61.32
C LEU A 3 4.81 3.57 -60.08
N THR A 4 4.44 2.30 -60.26
CA THR A 4 4.44 1.29 -59.18
C THR A 4 5.87 0.96 -58.72
N PHE A 5 6.84 0.95 -59.65
CA PHE A 5 8.25 0.76 -59.29
C PHE A 5 8.80 1.96 -58.51
N ALA A 6 8.42 3.19 -58.88
CA ALA A 6 8.84 4.39 -58.14
C ALA A 6 8.33 4.39 -56.69
N ILE A 7 7.07 3.97 -56.46
CA ILE A 7 6.49 3.90 -55.11
C ILE A 7 7.22 2.85 -54.25
N ILE A 8 7.44 1.65 -54.79
CA ILE A 8 8.13 0.56 -54.07
C ILE A 8 9.58 0.96 -53.75
N ALA A 9 10.30 1.57 -54.71
CA ALA A 9 11.66 2.04 -54.50
C ALA A 9 11.73 3.11 -53.41
N THR A 10 10.78 4.06 -53.41
CA THR A 10 10.71 5.12 -52.41
C THR A 10 10.43 4.55 -51.03
N CYS A 11 9.49 3.61 -50.91
CA CYS A 11 9.19 2.92 -49.65
C CYS A 11 10.40 2.12 -49.11
N LEU A 12 11.16 1.45 -49.99
CA LEU A 12 12.37 0.73 -49.59
C LEU A 12 13.47 1.68 -49.09
N VAL A 13 13.69 2.81 -49.75
CA VAL A 13 14.68 3.80 -49.31
C VAL A 13 14.30 4.37 -47.95
N PHE A 14 13.04 4.74 -47.73
CA PHE A 14 12.59 5.21 -46.41
C PHE A 14 12.66 4.11 -45.35
N GLY A 15 12.33 2.86 -45.69
CA GLY A 15 12.45 1.72 -44.78
C GLY A 15 13.89 1.44 -44.37
N VAL A 16 14.84 1.52 -45.31
CA VAL A 16 16.28 1.35 -45.04
C VAL A 16 16.83 2.51 -44.22
N ILE A 17 16.43 3.76 -44.51
CA ILE A 17 16.83 4.93 -43.71
C ILE A 17 16.29 4.81 -42.28
N ALA A 18 15.05 4.36 -42.08
CA ALA A 18 14.48 4.12 -40.75
C ALA A 18 15.20 2.97 -40.01
N ALA A 19 15.55 1.89 -40.71
CA ALA A 19 16.33 0.79 -40.14
C ALA A 19 17.73 1.27 -39.71
N VAL A 20 18.44 2.02 -40.53
CA VAL A 20 19.77 2.55 -40.19
C VAL A 20 19.69 3.62 -39.10
N ALA A 21 18.65 4.46 -39.08
CA ALA A 21 18.45 5.45 -38.02
C ALA A 21 18.08 4.83 -36.67
N SER A 22 17.42 3.66 -36.65
CA SER A 22 17.11 2.92 -35.42
C SER A 22 18.30 2.11 -34.88
N VAL A 23 19.31 1.81 -35.71
CA VAL A 23 20.62 1.28 -35.28
C VAL A 23 21.54 2.43 -34.82
N ARG A 24 21.00 3.37 -34.03
CA ARG A 24 21.81 4.30 -33.24
C ARG A 24 22.02 3.72 -31.84
N PRO A 25 23.26 3.48 -31.39
CA PRO A 25 23.55 2.78 -30.13
C PRO A 25 23.19 3.56 -28.85
N ASN A 26 22.58 4.74 -28.95
CA ASN A 26 22.39 5.66 -27.81
C ASN A 26 20.95 6.15 -27.57
N LEU A 27 19.92 5.64 -28.26
CA LEU A 27 18.52 6.06 -28.05
C LEU A 27 17.65 5.10 -27.23
N LEU A 28 18.16 3.90 -26.92
CA LEU A 28 17.47 2.90 -26.09
C LEU A 28 17.83 2.87 -24.58
N PRO A 29 18.87 3.55 -24.05
CA PRO A 29 19.11 3.46 -22.61
C PRO A 29 18.07 4.21 -21.78
N GLU A 30 17.42 5.26 -22.31
CA GLU A 30 16.47 6.06 -21.52
C GLU A 30 15.09 5.40 -21.36
N ILE A 31 14.60 4.69 -22.37
CA ILE A 31 13.34 3.93 -22.28
C ILE A 31 13.52 2.70 -21.37
N GLY A 32 14.67 2.02 -21.48
CA GLY A 32 15.02 0.91 -20.58
C GLY A 32 15.29 1.37 -19.13
N ALA A 33 15.88 2.55 -18.94
CA ALA A 33 16.13 3.12 -17.61
C ALA A 33 14.85 3.63 -16.92
N SER A 34 13.91 4.19 -17.69
CA SER A 34 12.60 4.60 -17.15
C SER A 34 11.77 3.37 -16.78
N LEU A 35 11.75 2.31 -17.59
CA LEU A 35 11.10 1.03 -17.24
C LEU A 35 11.76 0.31 -16.05
N ARG A 36 13.09 0.36 -15.91
CA ARG A 36 13.80 -0.17 -14.73
C ARG A 36 13.49 0.61 -13.45
N LYS A 37 13.23 1.92 -13.53
CA LYS A 37 12.72 2.70 -12.38
C LYS A 37 11.28 2.33 -12.01
N THR A 38 10.45 1.93 -12.97
CA THR A 38 9.07 1.49 -12.74
C THR A 38 8.96 0.04 -12.22
N GLN A 39 10.06 -0.73 -12.23
CA GLN A 39 10.06 -2.15 -11.81
C GLN A 39 10.08 -2.40 -10.30
N THR A 40 10.00 -1.36 -9.46
CA THR A 40 9.55 -1.55 -8.08
C THR A 40 8.03 -1.44 -8.05
N VAL A 41 7.36 -2.41 -8.67
CA VAL A 41 5.91 -2.62 -8.46
C VAL A 41 5.73 -2.64 -6.95
N LYS A 42 5.11 -1.61 -6.39
CA LYS A 42 4.88 -1.48 -4.95
C LYS A 42 3.99 -2.65 -4.55
N LYS A 43 4.62 -3.71 -4.05
CA LYS A 43 3.93 -4.95 -3.70
C LYS A 43 3.26 -4.72 -2.36
N PHE A 44 1.94 -4.58 -2.38
CA PHE A 44 1.15 -4.65 -1.16
C PHE A 44 1.31 -6.04 -0.54
N SER A 45 1.64 -6.07 0.75
CA SER A 45 1.68 -7.31 1.53
C SER A 45 0.83 -7.09 2.78
N PRO A 46 -0.29 -7.80 2.95
CA PRO A 46 -1.17 -7.65 4.11
C PRO A 46 -0.61 -8.27 5.40
N ARG A 47 0.63 -8.78 5.37
CA ARG A 47 1.26 -9.42 6.52
C ARG A 47 1.38 -8.46 7.69
N ASN A 48 1.12 -8.97 8.90
CA ASN A 48 1.23 -8.23 10.14
C ASN A 48 0.48 -6.88 10.10
N THR A 49 -0.75 -6.90 9.57
CA THR A 49 -1.53 -5.70 9.28
C THR A 49 -2.88 -5.76 10.01
N LEU A 50 -3.20 -4.68 10.73
CA LEU A 50 -4.50 -4.40 11.30
C LEU A 50 -5.28 -3.50 10.35
N PHE A 51 -6.34 -4.04 9.75
CA PHE A 51 -7.27 -3.32 8.89
C PHE A 51 -8.42 -2.75 9.70
N ILE A 52 -8.73 -1.47 9.44
CA ILE A 52 -9.92 -0.79 9.90
C ILE A 52 -10.70 -0.40 8.66
N ILE A 53 -11.81 -1.10 8.42
CA ILE A 53 -12.65 -0.93 7.24
C ILE A 53 -13.95 -0.27 7.67
N GLY A 54 -14.44 0.70 6.90
CA GLY A 54 -15.71 1.36 7.18
C GLY A 54 -16.34 1.96 5.93
N THR A 55 -17.60 2.35 5.98
CA THR A 55 -18.30 2.98 4.84
C THR A 55 -17.75 4.37 4.51
N TYR A 56 -17.39 5.16 5.51
CA TYR A 56 -16.75 6.46 5.34
C TYR A 56 -15.95 6.84 6.61
N SER A 57 -14.94 7.68 6.45
CA SER A 57 -14.00 8.01 7.54
C SER A 57 -14.66 8.65 8.76
N ASN A 58 -15.78 9.34 8.58
CA ASN A 58 -16.53 10.02 9.63
C ASN A 58 -17.61 9.19 10.33
N HIS A 59 -17.78 7.91 9.96
CA HIS A 59 -18.77 7.03 10.56
C HIS A 59 -18.51 6.84 12.08
N PRO A 60 -19.55 6.77 12.94
CA PRO A 60 -19.37 6.67 14.40
C PRO A 60 -18.46 5.51 14.84
N ALA A 61 -18.62 4.33 14.24
CA ALA A 61 -17.80 3.16 14.53
C ALA A 61 -16.31 3.41 14.20
N CYS A 62 -16.01 4.01 13.05
CA CYS A 62 -14.64 4.35 12.64
C CYS A 62 -14.00 5.36 13.59
N LYS A 63 -14.75 6.41 13.97
CA LYS A 63 -14.29 7.41 14.95
C LYS A 63 -14.00 6.77 16.31
N MET A 64 -14.88 5.89 16.77
CA MET A 64 -14.71 5.16 18.01
C MET A 64 -13.48 4.25 17.95
N GLN A 65 -13.32 3.46 16.89
CA GLN A 65 -12.18 2.56 16.72
C GLN A 65 -10.84 3.31 16.75
N ARG A 66 -10.71 4.43 16.03
CA ARG A 66 -9.49 5.25 16.06
C ARG A 66 -9.16 5.77 17.46
N ARG A 67 -10.18 6.14 18.25
CA ARG A 67 -9.98 6.55 19.65
C ARG A 67 -9.53 5.37 20.51
N LEU A 68 -10.18 4.23 20.36
CA LEU A 68 -9.87 3.00 21.09
C LEU A 68 -8.47 2.47 20.79
N LEU A 69 -7.90 2.75 19.62
CA LEU A 69 -6.56 2.31 19.22
C LEU A 69 -5.41 3.19 19.72
N LYS A 70 -5.66 4.43 20.14
CA LYS A 70 -4.59 5.34 20.61
C LYS A 70 -3.68 4.70 21.68
N PRO A 71 -4.20 3.97 22.68
CA PRO A 71 -3.35 3.31 23.68
C PRO A 71 -2.50 2.17 23.10
N ALA A 72 -2.95 1.50 22.03
CA ALA A 72 -2.28 0.36 21.42
C ALA A 72 -1.07 0.75 20.55
N ILE A 73 -0.95 2.02 20.14
CA ILE A 73 0.04 2.48 19.14
C ILE A 73 1.46 2.02 19.48
N ALA A 74 1.88 2.13 20.75
CA ALA A 74 3.21 1.72 21.17
C ALA A 74 3.43 0.21 21.01
N ALA A 75 2.42 -0.62 21.27
CA ALA A 75 2.49 -2.07 21.11
C ALA A 75 2.49 -2.46 19.63
N LEU A 76 1.67 -1.80 18.80
CA LEU A 76 1.64 -2.01 17.36
C LEU A 76 3.00 -1.70 16.73
N ILE A 77 3.61 -0.57 17.09
CA ILE A 77 4.96 -0.20 16.60
C ILE A 77 6.02 -1.21 17.04
N ARG A 78 5.98 -1.68 18.29
CA ARG A 78 6.97 -2.66 18.79
C ARG A 78 6.93 -3.98 18.05
N ASN A 79 5.72 -4.42 17.69
CA ASN A 79 5.49 -5.67 16.98
C ASN A 79 5.47 -5.50 15.45
N ASP A 80 5.91 -4.34 14.94
CA ASP A 80 5.94 -4.03 13.49
C ASP A 80 4.59 -4.19 12.79
N VAL A 81 3.50 -3.93 13.52
CA VAL A 81 2.13 -4.05 13.00
C VAL A 81 1.80 -2.80 12.21
N THR A 82 1.44 -2.99 10.94
CA THR A 82 0.93 -1.93 10.08
C THR A 82 -0.55 -1.70 10.36
N VAL A 83 -0.99 -0.45 10.51
CA VAL A 83 -2.42 -0.12 10.56
C VAL A 83 -2.85 0.39 9.20
N MET A 84 -3.83 -0.27 8.59
CA MET A 84 -4.42 0.13 7.32
C MET A 84 -5.86 0.59 7.55
N GLU A 85 -6.18 1.81 7.12
CA GLU A 85 -7.52 2.38 7.18
C GLU A 85 -8.11 2.46 5.78
N VAL A 86 -9.30 1.89 5.58
CA VAL A 86 -9.97 1.82 4.27
C VAL A 86 -11.42 2.23 4.45
N TYR A 87 -11.83 3.36 3.86
CA TYR A 87 -13.15 3.94 4.11
C TYR A 87 -13.89 4.25 2.81
N GLY A 88 -14.89 3.45 2.46
CA GLY A 88 -15.64 3.60 1.20
C GLY A 88 -14.69 3.80 0.03
N ASP A 89 -14.90 4.93 -0.66
CA ASP A 89 -14.09 5.39 -1.80
C ASP A 89 -12.95 6.36 -1.41
N ASP A 90 -12.77 6.64 -0.11
CA ASP A 90 -11.65 7.44 0.38
C ASP A 90 -10.33 6.71 0.08
N GLN A 91 -9.27 7.47 -0.20
CA GLN A 91 -7.92 6.90 -0.36
C GLN A 91 -7.52 6.10 0.89
N PRO A 92 -7.08 4.82 0.73
CA PRO A 92 -6.56 4.03 1.83
C PRO A 92 -5.43 4.75 2.53
N ARG A 93 -5.30 4.54 3.85
CA ARG A 93 -4.22 5.13 4.64
C ARG A 93 -3.45 4.05 5.37
N GLN A 94 -2.13 4.08 5.24
CA GLN A 94 -1.23 3.24 6.00
C GLN A 94 -0.56 4.07 7.10
N ASN A 95 -0.79 3.69 8.36
CA ASN A 95 -0.27 4.39 9.53
C ASN A 95 -0.60 5.90 9.52
N GLY A 96 -1.74 6.27 8.92
CA GLY A 96 -2.21 7.65 8.76
C GLY A 96 -1.81 8.34 7.46
N GLU A 97 -0.87 7.79 6.69
CA GLU A 97 -0.42 8.35 5.41
C GLU A 97 -1.26 7.81 4.25
N ALA A 98 -1.74 8.70 3.37
CA ALA A 98 -2.55 8.30 2.22
C ALA A 98 -1.73 7.50 1.21
N ILE A 99 -2.34 6.46 0.67
CA ILE A 99 -1.81 5.62 -0.41
C ILE A 99 -2.61 5.88 -1.67
N ASP A 100 -1.94 6.37 -2.71
CA ASP A 100 -2.53 6.72 -4.00
C ASP A 100 -2.56 5.55 -5.00
N TRP A 101 -1.72 4.54 -4.81
CA TRP A 101 -1.57 3.41 -5.74
C TRP A 101 -2.44 2.18 -5.39
N LEU A 102 -3.09 2.17 -4.22
CA LEU A 102 -3.87 1.04 -3.72
C LEU A 102 -5.36 1.34 -3.89
N ASP A 103 -6.06 0.46 -4.61
CA ASP A 103 -7.50 0.57 -4.83
C ASP A 103 -8.27 0.15 -3.55
N PRO A 104 -9.07 1.05 -2.93
CA PRO A 104 -9.86 0.73 -1.75
C PRO A 104 -10.92 -0.33 -2.00
N ALA A 105 -11.58 -0.32 -3.16
CA ALA A 105 -12.65 -1.27 -3.49
C ALA A 105 -12.09 -2.69 -3.66
N LEU A 106 -10.96 -2.81 -4.36
CA LEU A 106 -10.27 -4.09 -4.52
C LEU A 106 -9.83 -4.66 -3.17
N LEU A 107 -9.30 -3.81 -2.28
CA LEU A 107 -8.85 -4.25 -0.95
C LEU A 107 -10.03 -4.70 -0.06
N ARG A 108 -11.15 -3.96 -0.09
CA ARG A 108 -12.37 -4.36 0.64
C ARG A 108 -12.90 -5.69 0.14
N HIS A 109 -12.98 -5.88 -1.17
CA HIS A 109 -13.43 -7.13 -1.78
C HIS A 109 -12.49 -8.30 -1.42
N ALA A 110 -11.17 -8.10 -1.49
CA ALA A 110 -10.19 -9.12 -1.13
C ALA A 110 -10.26 -9.53 0.35
N LEU A 111 -10.79 -8.67 1.21
CA LEU A 111 -11.01 -8.91 2.63
C LEU A 111 -12.47 -9.30 2.94
N ASP A 112 -13.30 -9.55 1.92
CA ASP A 112 -14.73 -9.89 2.07
C ASP A 112 -15.47 -8.84 2.92
N ALA A 113 -15.15 -7.56 2.74
CA ALA A 113 -15.54 -6.46 3.62
C ALA A 113 -16.09 -5.26 2.84
N GLU A 114 -16.94 -5.53 1.84
CA GLU A 114 -17.50 -4.48 0.98
C GLU A 114 -18.44 -3.55 1.72
N ASP A 115 -19.20 -4.05 2.70
CA ASP A 115 -20.28 -3.30 3.37
C ASP A 115 -20.16 -3.32 4.89
N GLY A 116 -20.29 -2.14 5.52
CA GLY A 116 -20.30 -2.00 6.97
C GLY A 116 -18.95 -1.57 7.57
N PHE A 117 -18.69 -2.04 8.79
CA PHE A 117 -17.49 -1.73 9.56
C PHE A 117 -16.79 -3.02 9.97
N TYR A 118 -15.48 -3.08 9.80
CA TYR A 118 -14.69 -4.23 10.21
C TYR A 118 -13.37 -3.84 10.86
N VAL A 119 -12.95 -4.66 11.81
CA VAL A 119 -11.58 -4.71 12.31
C VAL A 119 -11.04 -6.11 12.01
N ILE A 120 -9.99 -6.18 11.19
CA ILE A 120 -9.41 -7.45 10.73
C ILE A 120 -7.92 -7.42 11.03
N TYR A 121 -7.40 -8.47 11.66
CA TYR A 121 -5.96 -8.60 11.87
C TYR A 121 -5.41 -9.79 11.10
N VAL A 122 -4.38 -9.53 10.32
CA VAL A 122 -3.64 -10.50 9.52
C VAL A 122 -2.23 -10.64 10.10
N ASP A 123 -1.82 -11.87 10.42
CA ASP A 123 -0.51 -12.15 11.03
C ASP A 123 0.65 -12.09 10.02
N ALA A 124 1.86 -12.39 10.51
CA ALA A 124 3.08 -12.41 9.70
C ALA A 124 3.05 -13.48 8.59
N ASP A 125 2.27 -14.54 8.75
CA ASP A 125 2.10 -15.60 7.75
C ASP A 125 1.05 -15.23 6.69
N GLY A 126 0.32 -14.13 6.88
CA GLY A 126 -0.76 -13.70 6.02
C GLY A 126 -2.11 -14.35 6.36
N LYS A 127 -2.24 -14.96 7.54
CA LYS A 127 -3.50 -15.54 8.01
C LYS A 127 -4.28 -14.54 8.84
N THR A 128 -5.59 -14.49 8.61
CA THR A 128 -6.50 -13.71 9.45
C THR A 128 -6.65 -14.39 10.82
N LEU A 129 -6.15 -13.77 11.89
CA LEU A 129 -6.33 -14.31 13.25
C LEU A 129 -7.68 -13.94 13.84
N PHE A 130 -8.18 -12.75 13.53
CA PHE A 130 -9.53 -12.36 13.91
C PHE A 130 -10.14 -11.39 12.92
N ARG A 131 -11.47 -11.39 12.95
CA ARG A 131 -12.36 -10.46 12.25
C ARG A 131 -13.45 -10.04 13.24
N SER A 132 -13.79 -8.76 13.25
CA SER A 132 -14.88 -8.20 14.05
C SER A 132 -15.67 -7.21 13.24
N GLU A 133 -17.00 -7.26 13.34
CA GLU A 133 -17.93 -6.32 12.71
C GLU A 133 -18.29 -5.13 13.62
N ALA A 134 -17.75 -5.15 14.84
CA ALA A 134 -17.96 -4.13 15.85
C ALA A 134 -16.62 -3.51 16.29
N PRO A 135 -16.62 -2.25 16.77
CA PRO A 135 -15.44 -1.65 17.36
C PRO A 135 -14.89 -2.50 18.50
N MET A 136 -13.56 -2.63 18.53
CA MET A 136 -12.86 -3.44 19.52
C MET A 136 -12.00 -2.56 20.42
N VAL A 137 -11.99 -2.88 21.71
CA VAL A 137 -11.09 -2.26 22.68
C VAL A 137 -9.65 -2.73 22.46
N THR A 138 -8.68 -1.88 22.85
CA THR A 138 -7.24 -2.18 22.67
C THR A 138 -6.84 -3.52 23.28
N SER A 139 -7.31 -3.83 24.50
CA SER A 139 -6.95 -5.09 25.19
C SER A 139 -7.29 -6.30 24.35
N ASP A 140 -8.50 -6.32 23.78
CA ASP A 140 -9.04 -7.45 23.02
C ASP A 140 -8.32 -7.59 21.68
N ILE A 141 -7.94 -6.47 21.06
CA ILE A 141 -7.12 -6.49 19.84
C ILE A 141 -5.76 -7.10 20.13
N LEU A 142 -5.07 -6.65 21.18
CA LEU A 142 -3.73 -7.13 21.52
C LEU A 142 -3.75 -8.61 21.91
N ASP A 143 -4.74 -9.02 22.72
CA ASP A 143 -4.91 -10.41 23.14
C ASP A 143 -5.22 -11.34 21.95
N ARG A 144 -6.21 -10.99 21.12
CA ARG A 144 -6.58 -11.79 19.95
C ARG A 144 -5.52 -11.80 18.85
N ALA A 145 -4.77 -10.70 18.72
CA ALA A 145 -3.62 -10.62 17.81
C ALA A 145 -2.38 -11.33 18.37
N LYS A 146 -2.42 -11.82 19.61
CA LYS A 146 -1.27 -12.43 20.32
C LYS A 146 -0.05 -11.50 20.35
N LEU A 147 -0.30 -10.20 20.50
CA LEU A 147 0.73 -9.17 20.50
C LEU A 147 1.26 -8.95 21.92
N ASP A 148 2.57 -8.96 22.06
CA ASP A 148 3.20 -8.82 23.37
C ASP A 148 2.96 -7.43 23.96
N ILE A 149 2.26 -7.41 25.10
CA ILE A 149 1.96 -6.19 25.85
C ILE A 149 3.19 -5.73 26.67
N ALA A 150 4.20 -6.59 26.83
CA ALA A 150 5.35 -6.39 27.70
C ALA A 150 5.87 -4.94 27.67
N THR A 151 5.76 -4.30 28.85
CA THR A 151 6.19 -2.95 29.18
C THR A 151 7.61 -2.71 28.68
N PRO A 152 7.95 -1.53 28.11
CA PRO A 152 9.22 -1.33 27.43
C PRO A 152 10.42 -1.69 28.33
N VAL A 153 11.30 -2.56 27.83
CA VAL A 153 12.66 -2.64 28.35
C VAL A 153 13.33 -1.30 28.02
N ARG A 154 13.58 -0.53 29.07
CA ARG A 154 14.20 0.80 29.07
C ARG A 154 15.63 0.67 28.51
N GLY A 155 15.81 0.72 27.18
CA GLY A 155 17.16 0.56 26.61
C GLY A 155 17.34 0.77 25.11
N ALA A 156 16.34 0.51 24.27
CA ALA A 156 16.53 0.64 22.83
C ALA A 156 16.32 2.09 22.35
N LYS A 157 17.36 2.93 22.45
CA LYS A 157 17.46 4.21 21.72
C LYS A 157 17.56 3.93 20.20
N ARG A 158 16.47 3.51 19.56
CA ARG A 158 16.36 3.63 18.10
C ARG A 158 15.84 5.03 17.77
N LYS A 159 16.70 5.84 17.14
CA LYS A 159 16.36 7.17 16.61
C LYS A 159 15.33 7.00 15.49
N ASN A 160 14.05 6.97 15.84
CA ASN A 160 12.97 6.90 14.85
C ASN A 160 12.52 8.33 14.48
N PRO A 161 12.60 8.76 13.22
CA PRO A 161 12.21 10.11 12.78
C PRO A 161 10.74 10.45 13.08
N VAL A 162 9.88 9.45 13.25
CA VAL A 162 8.45 9.62 13.60
C VAL A 162 8.27 10.18 15.02
N LEU A 163 9.07 9.72 15.99
CA LEU A 163 9.06 10.23 17.37
C LEU A 163 9.52 11.69 17.46
N LYS A 164 10.29 12.17 16.47
CA LYS A 164 10.75 13.56 16.43
C LYS A 164 9.64 14.50 15.95
N LYS A 165 8.79 14.06 15.02
CA LYS A 165 7.69 14.87 14.47
C LYS A 165 6.47 14.90 15.38
N LEU A 166 6.12 13.79 16.03
CA LEU A 166 4.98 13.72 16.96
C LEU A 166 5.23 14.38 18.33
N ARG A 167 6.46 14.81 18.62
CA ARG A 167 6.80 15.63 19.81
C ARG A 167 6.77 17.13 19.55
N ALA A 168 6.78 17.53 18.28
CA ALA A 168 6.83 18.93 17.86
C ALA A 168 5.47 19.48 17.42
N ALA A 169 4.46 18.63 17.34
CA ALA A 169 3.05 18.96 17.12
C ALA A 169 2.25 18.62 18.38
#